data_AF-A0A3A8KRK4-F1
#
_entry.id   AF-A0A3A8KRK4-F1
#
_cell.length_a   1.000
_cell.length_b   1.000
_cell.length_c   1.000
_cell.angle_alpha   90.00
_cell.angle_beta   90.00
_cell.angle_gamma   90.00
#
_symmetry.space_group_name_H-M   'P 1'
#
loop_
_entity.id
_entity.type
_entity.pdbx_description
1 polymer ?
#
loop_
_entity_poly.entity_id
_entity_poly.type
_entity_poly.pdbx_seq_one_letter_code
_entity_poly.pdbx_strand_id
1 'polypeptide(L)'
;MGAVARTTAVEHGHGWFFTAPWEGVARRRGDALGLRGLADRYADALAPDLSNGTVDARWITLLSWSLKASHEVWVRADGGGGLGTREAQQRRYAWLRPLELLWVAWTLKAHEDPAGRQLRGQRSVRKWLNQDAQGERFGMRTEQFHRYRQTGMYGAYRTLMRRVPGLTLSDRGRDGWTPSDVVNALFHHVNAELPRTLRFTDEVFERSTKWGLWQGREEHWWMKKGWDEEVQGITHLLPTEAGVAKRLPDEERRLLKHCLFPVGHRRSEVAQLLAEVQPGARHVDLCDLLARAPVLKASESGPLLVTLPAFTRLADAGMDVMRALWSAVGASQEARGPEVADLASAPELQHPLSRLTESSRAWNARADTSTLPAGIAAMALASAMATARSPGEQLRSLARHHELHGGGLRWFRLRQGRIEPLLPQNGAAASLYRFRLWPLARLAAQCGAARTQAALDAAVNHDDEATDAGDET
;
A
#
# COMPACT_ATOMS: atom_id res chain seq x y z
N MET A 1 -6.09 46.29 14.89
CA MET A 1 -6.78 45.51 13.84
C MET A 1 -5.79 45.23 12.72
N GLY A 2 -5.34 43.99 12.62
CA GLY A 2 -4.41 43.54 11.59
C GLY A 2 -4.43 42.02 11.57
N ALA A 3 -5.30 41.45 10.75
CA ALA A 3 -5.48 40.01 10.62
C ALA A 3 -4.31 39.43 9.83
N VAL A 4 -3.47 38.65 10.52
CA VAL A 4 -2.44 37.83 9.90
C VAL A 4 -3.11 36.62 9.27
N ALA A 5 -3.07 36.57 7.94
CA ALA A 5 -3.50 35.42 7.15
C ALA A 5 -2.69 34.19 7.55
N ARG A 6 -3.36 33.17 8.11
CA ARG A 6 -2.78 31.83 8.28
C ARG A 6 -2.80 31.13 6.93
N THR A 7 -1.69 31.22 6.21
CA THR A 7 -1.39 30.37 5.06
C THR A 7 -1.21 28.95 5.57
N THR A 8 -2.21 28.09 5.41
CA THR A 8 -2.08 26.65 5.64
C THR A 8 -1.19 26.06 4.56
N ALA A 9 0.11 25.98 4.85
CA ALA A 9 1.07 25.26 4.05
C ALA A 9 0.67 23.77 4.00
N VAL A 10 0.37 23.29 2.79
CA VAL A 10 0.24 21.86 2.51
C VAL A 10 1.64 21.27 2.49
N GLU A 11 2.19 20.97 3.68
CA GLU A 11 3.46 20.27 3.81
C GLU A 11 3.33 18.84 3.24
N HIS A 12 3.88 18.67 2.03
CA HIS A 12 4.22 17.36 1.50
C HIS A 12 5.44 16.84 2.27
N GLY A 13 5.20 16.32 3.48
CA GLY A 13 6.23 15.81 4.38
C GLY A 13 6.87 14.50 3.90
N HIS A 14 7.71 14.57 2.87
CA HIS A 14 8.55 13.45 2.43
C HIS A 14 9.79 13.21 3.31
N GLY A 15 10.02 14.00 4.37
CA GLY A 15 11.27 13.97 5.14
C GLY A 15 11.22 13.39 6.57
N TRP A 16 10.05 13.13 7.15
CA TRP A 16 9.95 12.98 8.63
C TRP A 16 9.99 11.55 9.19
N PHE A 17 10.10 10.51 8.35
CA PHE A 17 10.08 9.11 8.82
C PHE A 17 11.36 8.38 8.38
N PHE A 18 12.05 7.72 9.31
CA PHE A 18 13.19 6.87 8.96
C PHE A 18 12.80 5.76 7.95
N THR A 19 11.60 5.19 8.12
CA THR A 19 11.01 4.15 7.27
C THR A 19 10.29 4.71 6.03
N ALA A 20 10.25 6.04 5.85
CA ALA A 20 9.72 6.60 4.61
C ALA A 20 10.63 6.21 3.42
N PRO A 21 10.02 5.84 2.30
CA PRO A 21 10.69 5.71 1.02
C PRO A 21 11.34 7.04 0.62
N TRP A 22 12.52 6.95 0.01
CA TRP A 22 13.28 8.13 -0.45
C TRP A 22 12.59 8.85 -1.61
N GLU A 23 11.98 8.08 -2.50
CA GLU A 23 11.34 8.58 -3.69
C GLU A 23 9.84 8.85 -3.45
N GLY A 24 9.31 9.85 -4.16
CA GLY A 24 7.87 10.11 -4.22
C GLY A 24 7.09 8.88 -4.73
N VAL A 25 5.81 8.77 -4.34
CA VAL A 25 4.95 7.63 -4.72
C VAL A 25 4.84 7.49 -6.25
N ALA A 26 4.75 8.63 -6.96
CA ALA A 26 4.65 8.67 -8.42
C ALA A 26 5.85 8.04 -9.14
N ARG A 27 7.06 8.09 -8.55
CA ARG A 27 8.24 7.45 -9.13
C ARG A 27 8.27 5.93 -8.91
N ARG A 28 7.79 5.47 -7.74
CA ARG A 28 7.95 4.08 -7.28
C ARG A 28 6.94 3.07 -7.82
N ARG A 29 5.70 3.48 -8.09
CA ARG A 29 4.61 2.55 -8.48
C ARG A 29 4.21 2.66 -9.96
N GLY A 30 4.91 3.51 -10.71
CA GLY A 30 4.42 4.02 -11.98
C GLY A 30 3.18 4.89 -11.77
N ASP A 31 3.18 6.06 -12.39
CA ASP A 31 2.04 6.94 -12.46
C ASP A 31 1.80 7.27 -13.92
N ALA A 32 1.36 6.27 -14.70
CA ALA A 32 1.33 6.33 -16.15
C ALA A 32 0.60 7.58 -16.69
N LEU A 33 -0.47 8.03 -16.04
CA LEU A 33 -1.26 9.18 -16.45
C LEU A 33 -1.05 10.43 -15.57
N GLY A 34 -0.16 10.40 -14.58
CA GLY A 34 0.05 11.52 -13.66
C GLY A 34 -1.11 11.79 -12.70
N LEU A 35 -2.01 10.82 -12.50
CA LEU A 35 -3.25 10.98 -11.73
C LEU A 35 -3.10 10.59 -10.26
N ARG A 36 -1.91 10.14 -9.82
CA ARG A 36 -1.73 9.58 -8.47
C ARG A 36 -2.00 10.60 -7.37
N GLY A 37 -1.60 11.85 -7.56
CA GLY A 37 -1.82 12.91 -6.57
C GLY A 37 -3.31 13.13 -6.25
N LEU A 38 -4.17 13.10 -7.27
CA LEU A 38 -5.62 13.19 -7.07
C LEU A 38 -6.19 11.89 -6.48
N ALA A 39 -5.72 10.73 -6.94
CA ALA A 39 -6.11 9.43 -6.37
C ALA A 39 -5.78 9.33 -4.87
N ASP A 40 -4.63 9.83 -4.44
CA ASP A 40 -4.23 9.83 -3.04
C ASP A 40 -5.12 10.75 -2.18
N ARG A 41 -5.58 11.89 -2.72
CA ARG A 41 -6.57 12.75 -2.03
C ARG A 41 -7.90 12.05 -1.80
N TYR A 42 -8.41 11.32 -2.80
CA TYR A 42 -9.61 10.50 -2.61
C TYR A 42 -9.37 9.39 -1.58
N ALA A 43 -8.21 8.76 -1.62
CA ALA A 43 -7.86 7.71 -0.66
C ALA A 43 -7.77 8.24 0.78
N ASP A 44 -7.22 9.45 0.98
CA ASP A 44 -7.19 10.13 2.28
C ASP A 44 -8.60 10.53 2.74
N ALA A 45 -9.47 10.99 1.83
CA ALA A 45 -10.86 11.35 2.13
C ALA A 45 -11.74 10.15 2.52
N LEU A 46 -11.49 8.98 1.92
CA LEU A 46 -12.28 7.75 2.14
C LEU A 46 -11.73 6.88 3.27
N ALA A 47 -10.41 6.72 3.34
CA ALA A 47 -9.74 5.81 4.27
C ALA A 47 -8.50 6.50 4.86
N PRO A 48 -8.71 7.52 5.72
CA PRO A 48 -7.62 8.25 6.34
C PRO A 48 -6.75 7.30 7.16
N ASP A 49 -5.47 7.65 7.27
CA ASP A 49 -4.45 6.97 8.09
C ASP A 49 -4.09 5.54 7.67
N LEU A 50 -4.71 5.01 6.63
CA LEU A 50 -4.32 3.74 6.00
C LEU A 50 -3.32 3.97 4.87
N SER A 51 -2.59 2.92 4.49
CA SER A 51 -1.80 2.91 3.26
C SER A 51 -2.30 1.79 2.34
N ASN A 52 -1.99 1.88 1.04
CA ASN A 52 -2.24 0.77 0.10
C ASN A 52 -1.42 -0.50 0.44
N GLY A 53 -0.47 -0.43 1.40
CA GLY A 53 0.28 -1.57 1.90
C GLY A 53 -0.28 -2.18 3.19
N THR A 54 -1.32 -1.59 3.78
CA THR A 54 -2.03 -2.12 4.96
C THR A 54 -3.05 -3.16 4.51
N VAL A 55 -2.73 -4.44 4.63
CA VAL A 55 -3.38 -5.47 3.82
C VAL A 55 -4.07 -6.57 4.61
N ASP A 56 -3.71 -6.78 5.88
CA ASP A 56 -4.31 -7.78 6.77
C ASP A 56 -4.22 -7.27 8.22
N ALA A 57 -5.32 -7.33 8.97
CA ALA A 57 -5.39 -6.87 10.35
C ALA A 57 -4.47 -7.66 11.29
N ARG A 58 -4.18 -8.94 10.98
CA ARG A 58 -3.26 -9.77 11.77
C ARG A 58 -1.85 -9.20 11.80
N TRP A 59 -1.41 -8.54 10.73
CA TRP A 59 -0.13 -7.86 10.74
C TRP A 59 -0.08 -6.70 11.73
N ILE A 60 -1.21 -6.07 12.06
CA ILE A 60 -1.25 -5.04 13.12
C ILE A 60 -0.95 -5.69 14.47
N THR A 61 -1.54 -6.85 14.75
CA THR A 61 -1.27 -7.65 15.95
C THR A 61 0.20 -8.11 16.00
N LEU A 62 0.71 -8.73 14.94
CA LEU A 62 2.11 -9.21 14.87
C LEU A 62 3.14 -8.08 14.97
N LEU A 63 2.86 -6.93 14.33
CA LEU A 63 3.70 -5.74 14.46
C LEU A 63 3.61 -5.10 15.85
N SER A 64 2.47 -5.21 16.53
CA SER A 64 2.32 -4.76 17.92
C SER A 64 3.22 -5.59 18.84
N TRP A 65 3.20 -6.91 18.66
CA TRP A 65 4.11 -7.81 19.36
C TRP A 65 5.57 -7.46 19.05
N SER A 66 5.90 -7.30 17.76
CA SER A 66 7.26 -6.98 17.31
C SER A 66 7.76 -5.63 17.84
N LEU A 67 6.89 -4.61 17.88
CA LEU A 67 7.19 -3.29 18.45
C LEU A 67 7.51 -3.39 19.94
N LYS A 68 6.70 -4.10 20.72
CA LYS A 68 6.92 -4.22 22.16
C LYS A 68 8.17 -5.04 22.46
N ALA A 69 8.32 -6.23 21.88
CA ALA A 69 9.47 -7.10 22.10
C ALA A 69 10.78 -6.39 21.75
N SER A 70 10.87 -5.84 20.53
CA SER A 70 12.10 -5.14 20.11
C SER A 70 12.35 -3.85 20.89
N HIS A 71 11.34 -3.20 21.48
CA HIS A 71 11.52 -2.01 22.30
C HIS A 71 12.26 -2.35 23.59
N GLU A 72 11.85 -3.43 24.25
CA GLU A 72 12.50 -3.88 25.49
C GLU A 72 13.95 -4.31 25.26
N VAL A 73 14.24 -4.97 24.13
CA VAL A 73 15.61 -5.29 23.73
C VAL A 73 16.43 -4.04 23.48
N TRP A 74 15.89 -3.11 22.70
CA TRP A 74 16.59 -1.87 22.36
C TRP A 74 16.87 -1.01 23.60
N VAL A 75 15.94 -0.91 24.55
CA VAL A 75 16.18 -0.18 25.82
C VAL A 75 17.34 -0.80 26.60
N ARG A 76 17.42 -2.13 26.66
CA ARG A 76 18.53 -2.82 27.35
C ARG A 76 19.85 -2.72 26.56
N ALA A 77 19.79 -2.74 25.23
CA ALA A 77 20.97 -2.76 24.40
C ALA A 77 21.62 -1.40 24.21
N ASP A 78 20.80 -0.35 24.02
CA ASP A 78 21.23 0.99 23.68
C ASP A 78 20.92 2.02 24.79
N GLY A 79 20.46 1.56 25.96
CA GLY A 79 20.18 2.38 27.13
C GLY A 79 18.81 3.09 27.14
N GLY A 80 18.04 2.98 26.06
CA GLY A 80 16.78 3.71 25.89
C GLY A 80 17.04 5.20 25.66
N GLY A 81 16.42 5.79 24.63
CA GLY A 81 16.64 7.19 24.30
C GLY A 81 15.47 7.83 23.57
N GLY A 82 15.56 9.14 23.32
CA GLY A 82 14.55 9.83 22.51
C GLY A 82 14.58 9.34 21.05
N LEU A 83 13.41 8.99 20.50
CA LEU A 83 13.25 8.60 19.07
C LEU A 83 13.03 9.80 18.14
N GLY A 84 13.44 10.99 18.57
CA GLY A 84 13.33 12.24 17.82
C GLY A 84 14.31 12.35 16.65
N THR A 85 15.39 11.56 16.64
CA THR A 85 16.41 11.59 15.57
C THR A 85 16.31 10.39 14.64
N ARG A 86 16.79 10.57 13.40
CA ARG A 86 16.79 9.52 12.38
C ARG A 86 17.68 8.34 12.78
N GLU A 87 18.81 8.64 13.41
CA GLU A 87 19.80 7.67 13.87
C GLU A 87 19.24 6.81 15.02
N ALA A 88 18.50 7.42 15.95
CA ALA A 88 17.84 6.68 17.02
C ALA A 88 16.75 5.75 16.47
N GLN A 89 15.96 6.23 15.50
CA GLN A 89 14.97 5.39 14.80
C GLN A 89 15.64 4.26 14.00
N GLN A 90 16.80 4.51 13.40
CA GLN A 90 17.58 3.49 12.70
C GLN A 90 18.02 2.37 13.64
N ARG A 91 18.64 2.72 14.78
CA ARG A 91 19.06 1.75 15.79
C ARG A 91 17.87 0.97 16.34
N ARG A 92 16.77 1.65 16.64
CA ARG A 92 15.52 1.03 17.06
C ARG A 92 14.99 0.03 16.02
N TYR A 93 15.02 0.40 14.74
CA TYR A 93 14.53 -0.44 13.65
C TYR A 93 15.42 -1.67 13.41
N ALA A 94 16.73 -1.59 13.66
CA ALA A 94 17.64 -2.73 13.53
C ALA A 94 17.18 -3.93 14.37
N TRP A 95 16.63 -3.68 15.56
CA TRP A 95 16.04 -4.70 16.44
C TRP A 95 14.65 -5.18 16.01
N LEU A 96 13.89 -4.35 15.29
CA LEU A 96 12.52 -4.68 14.86
C LEU A 96 12.49 -5.48 13.55
N ARG A 97 13.34 -5.12 12.59
CA ARG A 97 13.35 -5.72 11.23
C ARG A 97 13.49 -7.25 11.24
N PRO A 98 14.37 -7.87 12.04
CA PRO A 98 14.47 -9.33 12.06
C PRO A 98 13.16 -9.99 12.48
N LEU A 99 12.42 -9.41 13.43
CA LEU A 99 11.13 -9.94 13.86
C LEU A 99 10.09 -9.92 12.72
N GLU A 100 10.05 -8.85 11.91
CA GLU A 100 9.19 -8.81 10.73
C GLU A 100 9.45 -10.00 9.79
N LEU A 101 10.73 -10.31 9.56
CA LEU A 101 11.16 -11.37 8.65
C LEU A 101 10.97 -12.77 9.26
N LEU A 102 11.11 -12.93 10.57
CA LEU A 102 10.82 -14.18 11.28
C LEU A 102 9.32 -14.52 11.21
N TRP A 103 8.43 -13.53 11.36
CA TRP A 103 7.00 -13.73 11.12
C TRP A 103 6.69 -14.10 9.68
N VAL A 104 7.40 -13.51 8.70
CA VAL A 104 7.31 -13.95 7.30
C VAL A 104 7.77 -15.40 7.17
N ALA A 105 8.90 -15.78 7.78
CA ALA A 105 9.42 -17.14 7.73
C ALA A 105 8.44 -18.16 8.33
N TRP A 106 7.86 -17.88 9.50
CA TRP A 106 6.83 -18.74 10.10
C TRP A 106 5.58 -18.84 9.23
N THR A 107 5.15 -17.75 8.60
CA THR A 107 4.04 -17.80 7.64
C THR A 107 4.34 -18.70 6.44
N LEU A 108 5.58 -18.66 5.93
CA LEU A 108 6.01 -19.50 4.82
C LEU A 108 6.13 -20.97 5.21
N LYS A 109 6.63 -21.28 6.42
CA LYS A 109 6.75 -22.66 6.92
C LYS A 109 5.37 -23.28 7.21
N ALA A 110 4.44 -22.50 7.74
CA ALA A 110 3.12 -22.98 8.15
C ALA A 110 2.15 -23.30 7.00
N HIS A 111 2.49 -22.95 5.76
CA HIS A 111 1.61 -23.09 4.60
C HIS A 111 2.36 -23.67 3.40
N GLU A 112 1.87 -24.80 2.87
CA GLU A 112 2.43 -25.45 1.68
C GLU A 112 2.36 -24.55 0.44
N ASP A 113 1.28 -23.79 0.29
CA ASP A 113 1.14 -22.76 -0.74
C ASP A 113 1.04 -21.34 -0.14
N PRO A 114 2.16 -20.62 -0.04
CA PRO A 114 2.16 -19.23 0.37
C PRO A 114 1.69 -18.25 -0.73
N ALA A 115 1.34 -18.72 -1.94
CA ALA A 115 0.79 -17.87 -2.99
C ALA A 115 -0.47 -17.14 -2.51
N GLY A 116 -0.69 -15.93 -3.05
CA GLY A 116 -1.81 -15.08 -2.66
C GLY A 116 -1.67 -14.38 -1.30
N ARG A 117 -0.67 -14.71 -0.46
CA ARG A 117 -0.36 -13.96 0.77
C ARG A 117 0.54 -12.77 0.47
N GLN A 118 0.19 -11.60 0.99
CA GLN A 118 0.96 -10.38 0.77
C GLN A 118 2.09 -10.24 1.80
N LEU A 119 3.14 -11.04 1.60
CA LEU A 119 4.31 -11.14 2.49
C LEU A 119 5.51 -10.37 1.92
N ARG A 120 5.94 -9.33 2.61
CA ARG A 120 7.04 -8.46 2.16
C ARG A 120 8.38 -9.09 2.50
N GLY A 121 9.20 -9.36 1.47
CA GLY A 121 10.50 -10.03 1.62
C GLY A 121 10.45 -11.55 1.39
N GLN A 122 9.27 -12.10 1.05
CA GLN A 122 9.06 -13.55 0.94
C GLN A 122 10.01 -14.26 -0.02
N ARG A 123 10.43 -13.63 -1.13
CA ARG A 123 11.33 -14.24 -2.11
C ARG A 123 12.68 -14.59 -1.48
N SER A 124 13.30 -13.61 -0.82
CA SER A 124 14.58 -13.81 -0.13
C SER A 124 14.45 -14.77 1.04
N VAL A 125 13.41 -14.62 1.86
CA VAL A 125 13.17 -15.51 3.00
C VAL A 125 12.93 -16.95 2.55
N ARG A 126 12.16 -17.19 1.47
CA ARG A 126 11.94 -18.52 0.92
C ARG A 126 13.24 -19.15 0.43
N LYS A 127 14.08 -18.38 -0.28
CA LYS A 127 15.40 -18.86 -0.69
C LYS A 127 16.26 -19.24 0.52
N TRP A 128 16.23 -18.43 1.57
CA TRP A 128 16.94 -18.70 2.82
C TRP A 128 16.42 -19.95 3.53
N LEU A 129 15.11 -20.14 3.61
CA LEU A 129 14.49 -21.35 4.17
C LEU A 129 14.84 -22.60 3.37
N ASN A 130 14.86 -22.52 2.04
CA ASN A 130 15.26 -23.63 1.16
C ASN A 130 16.75 -24.01 1.29
N GLN A 131 17.54 -23.17 1.96
CA GLN A 131 18.95 -23.41 2.29
C GLN A 131 19.10 -23.74 3.78
N ASP A 132 18.09 -24.39 4.38
CA ASP A 132 18.03 -24.75 5.80
C ASP A 132 18.30 -23.58 6.75
N ALA A 133 17.80 -22.39 6.38
CA ALA A 133 18.03 -21.15 7.11
C ALA A 133 19.52 -20.80 7.31
N GLN A 134 20.42 -21.33 6.47
CA GLN A 134 21.84 -21.01 6.51
C GLN A 134 22.12 -19.63 5.89
N GLY A 135 22.98 -18.87 6.55
CA GLY A 135 23.43 -17.54 6.12
C GLY A 135 22.75 -16.38 6.84
N GLU A 136 23.31 -15.18 6.63
CA GLU A 136 22.88 -13.97 7.33
C GLU A 136 21.70 -13.28 6.64
N ARG A 137 21.04 -12.36 7.38
CA ARG A 137 20.07 -11.39 6.83
C ARG A 137 18.92 -12.01 6.01
N PHE A 138 18.52 -13.24 6.35
CA PHE A 138 17.41 -13.94 5.71
C PHE A 138 17.59 -14.07 4.18
N GLY A 139 18.83 -14.31 3.74
CA GLY A 139 19.18 -14.47 2.32
C GLY A 139 19.21 -13.16 1.51
N MET A 140 19.07 -12.00 2.17
CA MET A 140 19.15 -10.69 1.53
C MET A 140 20.59 -10.18 1.44
N ARG A 141 20.92 -9.49 0.35
CA ARG A 141 22.16 -8.68 0.27
C ARG A 141 22.09 -7.55 1.32
N THR A 142 23.23 -7.07 1.81
CA THR A 142 23.31 -6.02 2.84
C THR A 142 22.49 -4.78 2.49
N GLU A 143 22.63 -4.26 1.26
CA GLU A 143 21.84 -3.11 0.82
C GLU A 143 20.33 -3.39 0.81
N GLN A 144 19.92 -4.56 0.33
CA GLN A 144 18.52 -4.97 0.28
C GLN A 144 17.94 -5.04 1.70
N PHE A 145 18.68 -5.63 2.64
CA PHE A 145 18.30 -5.72 4.04
C PHE A 145 18.16 -4.32 4.68
N HIS A 146 19.04 -3.38 4.37
CA HIS A 146 18.90 -1.99 4.84
C HIS A 146 17.71 -1.27 4.20
N ARG A 147 17.48 -1.43 2.89
CA ARG A 147 16.35 -0.83 2.17
C ARG A 147 15.00 -1.43 2.59
N TYR A 148 14.97 -2.64 3.15
CA TYR A 148 13.77 -3.32 3.63
C TYR A 148 12.91 -2.43 4.55
N ARG A 149 13.49 -1.50 5.30
CA ARG A 149 12.73 -0.53 6.13
C ARG A 149 11.61 0.22 5.40
N GLN A 150 11.75 0.38 4.08
CA GLN A 150 10.81 1.13 3.24
C GLN A 150 9.71 0.23 2.66
N THR A 151 10.06 -1.03 2.41
CA THR A 151 9.25 -1.99 1.65
C THR A 151 8.74 -3.15 2.49
N GLY A 152 9.21 -3.27 3.74
CA GLY A 152 8.86 -4.28 4.74
C GLY A 152 7.51 -4.04 5.39
N MET A 153 7.12 -4.97 6.27
CA MET A 153 5.80 -4.99 6.89
C MET A 153 5.56 -3.75 7.74
N TYR A 154 6.47 -3.41 8.65
CA TYR A 154 6.35 -2.19 9.45
C TYR A 154 6.37 -0.94 8.57
N GLY A 155 7.21 -0.93 7.53
CA GLY A 155 7.21 0.13 6.51
C GLY A 155 5.82 0.32 5.90
N ALA A 156 5.11 -0.74 5.55
CA ALA A 156 3.78 -0.67 4.96
C ALA A 156 2.67 -0.23 5.95
N TYR A 157 2.85 -0.48 7.25
CA TYR A 157 1.90 -0.14 8.29
C TYR A 157 2.29 1.12 9.08
N ARG A 158 3.43 1.76 8.78
CA ARG A 158 3.97 2.91 9.52
C ARG A 158 2.97 4.06 9.67
N THR A 159 2.20 4.36 8.61
CA THR A 159 1.18 5.41 8.64
C THR A 159 0.09 5.05 9.63
N LEU A 160 -0.38 3.80 9.59
CA LEU A 160 -1.39 3.27 10.50
C LEU A 160 -0.88 3.30 11.95
N MET A 161 0.29 2.72 12.21
CA MET A 161 0.87 2.65 13.55
C MET A 161 1.04 4.03 14.18
N ARG A 162 1.44 5.01 13.38
CA ARG A 162 1.67 6.37 13.86
C ARG A 162 0.40 7.21 13.95
N ARG A 163 -0.54 7.09 13.01
CA ARG A 163 -1.68 8.03 12.91
C ARG A 163 -2.96 7.51 13.55
N VAL A 164 -3.14 6.21 13.70
CA VAL A 164 -4.33 5.67 14.36
C VAL A 164 -4.21 5.88 15.87
N PRO A 165 -5.18 6.57 16.51
CA PRO A 165 -5.19 6.73 17.96
C PRO A 165 -5.20 5.39 18.68
N GLY A 166 -4.44 5.31 19.76
CA GLY A 166 -4.38 4.12 20.61
C GLY A 166 -3.50 2.99 20.08
N LEU A 167 -2.69 3.17 19.02
CA LEU A 167 -1.65 2.18 18.66
C LEU A 167 -0.30 2.56 19.27
N THR A 168 0.22 3.75 19.00
CA THR A 168 1.42 4.26 19.68
C THR A 168 1.09 5.49 20.54
N LEU A 169 1.85 5.70 21.63
CA LEU A 169 1.56 6.76 22.63
C LEU A 169 1.44 8.17 22.02
N SER A 170 0.64 9.02 22.68
CA SER A 170 0.24 10.33 22.16
C SER A 170 0.06 11.40 23.25
N ASP A 171 1.14 12.06 23.64
CA ASP A 171 1.05 13.23 24.55
C ASP A 171 1.94 14.40 24.07
N ARG A 172 3.05 14.11 23.37
CA ARG A 172 3.97 15.14 22.81
C ARG A 172 4.44 14.86 21.37
N GLY A 173 3.82 13.90 20.69
CA GLY A 173 4.11 13.56 19.31
C GLY A 173 3.92 12.06 19.05
N ARG A 174 3.16 11.74 18.00
CA ARG A 174 3.06 10.37 17.49
C ARG A 174 4.40 10.02 16.85
N ASP A 175 5.22 9.22 17.51
CA ASP A 175 6.52 8.79 16.96
C ASP A 175 6.38 7.57 16.05
N GLY A 176 5.31 6.80 16.23
CA GLY A 176 5.02 5.54 15.54
C GLY A 176 5.72 4.33 16.15
N TRP A 177 6.53 4.52 17.19
CA TRP A 177 7.44 3.51 17.74
C TRP A 177 7.11 3.09 19.15
N THR A 178 6.60 4.00 19.98
CA THR A 178 6.40 3.74 21.40
C THR A 178 5.07 3.02 21.65
N PRO A 179 5.07 1.78 22.18
CA PRO A 179 3.85 1.00 22.43
C PRO A 179 2.84 1.72 23.32
N SER A 180 1.57 1.76 22.91
CA SER A 180 0.46 2.14 23.79
C SER A 180 -0.14 0.93 24.53
N ASP A 181 -1.16 1.18 25.35
CA ASP A 181 -1.90 0.14 26.08
C ASP A 181 -2.52 -0.92 25.16
N VAL A 182 -3.05 -0.54 24.00
CA VAL A 182 -3.62 -1.51 23.05
C VAL A 182 -2.51 -2.34 22.42
N VAL A 183 -1.38 -1.73 22.07
CA VAL A 183 -0.22 -2.48 21.56
C VAL A 183 0.33 -3.42 22.62
N ASN A 184 0.38 -3.00 23.88
CA ASN A 184 0.76 -3.86 25.00
C ASN A 184 -0.22 -5.03 25.17
N ALA A 185 -1.54 -4.78 25.06
CA ALA A 185 -2.55 -5.83 25.12
C ALA A 185 -2.42 -6.84 23.97
N LEU A 186 -2.23 -6.35 22.73
CA LEU A 186 -1.99 -7.20 21.55
C LEU A 186 -0.68 -8.00 21.69
N PHE A 187 0.37 -7.39 22.25
CA PHE A 187 1.61 -8.09 22.57
C PHE A 187 1.34 -9.23 23.55
N HIS A 188 0.64 -8.99 24.67
CA HIS A 188 0.36 -10.02 25.66
C HIS A 188 -0.50 -11.15 25.10
N HIS A 189 -1.47 -10.82 24.24
CA HIS A 189 -2.29 -11.80 23.54
C HIS A 189 -1.41 -12.75 22.70
N VAL A 190 -0.61 -12.22 21.76
CA VAL A 190 0.31 -13.04 20.94
C VAL A 190 1.29 -13.82 21.81
N ASN A 191 1.86 -13.15 22.82
CA ASN A 191 2.87 -13.76 23.68
C ASN A 191 2.33 -14.91 24.52
N ALA A 192 1.04 -14.88 24.89
CA ALA A 192 0.40 -15.97 25.61
C ALA A 192 0.18 -17.21 24.73
N GLU A 193 -0.02 -17.01 23.42
CA GLU A 193 -0.26 -18.07 22.45
C GLU A 193 1.02 -18.76 21.97
N LEU A 194 2.17 -18.09 22.09
CA LEU A 194 3.45 -18.69 21.73
C LEU A 194 3.84 -19.85 22.67
N PRO A 195 4.62 -20.84 22.17
CA PRO A 195 5.22 -21.87 22.99
C PRO A 195 6.01 -21.26 24.14
N ARG A 196 5.98 -21.89 25.33
CA ARG A 196 6.63 -21.36 26.54
C ARG A 196 8.09 -20.96 26.34
N THR A 197 8.83 -21.72 25.54
CA THR A 197 10.25 -21.48 25.20
C THR A 197 10.47 -20.21 24.39
N LEU A 198 9.46 -19.77 23.63
CA LEU A 198 9.51 -18.59 22.76
C LEU A 198 8.74 -17.41 23.32
N ARG A 199 8.09 -17.55 24.48
CA ARG A 199 7.43 -16.42 25.12
C ARG A 199 8.48 -15.40 25.52
N PHE A 200 8.20 -14.16 25.16
CA PHE A 200 8.98 -13.04 25.59
C PHE A 200 8.70 -12.77 27.08
N THR A 201 9.70 -13.03 27.92
CA THR A 201 9.66 -12.84 29.37
C THR A 201 10.87 -12.04 29.83
N ASP A 202 10.85 -11.52 31.06
CA ASP A 202 12.03 -10.86 31.62
C ASP A 202 13.25 -11.80 31.74
N GLU A 203 13.03 -13.12 31.81
CA GLU A 203 14.07 -14.14 31.86
C GLU A 203 14.81 -14.30 30.52
N VAL A 204 14.19 -13.90 29.38
CA VAL A 204 14.87 -13.83 28.07
C VAL A 204 16.12 -12.93 28.15
N PHE A 205 16.09 -11.98 29.08
CA PHE A 205 17.14 -11.01 29.33
C PHE A 205 18.05 -11.48 30.46
N GLU A 206 18.98 -12.37 30.13
CA GLU A 206 20.03 -12.80 31.05
C GLU A 206 20.81 -11.57 31.54
N ARG A 207 20.95 -11.41 32.87
CA ARG A 207 21.70 -10.30 33.50
C ARG A 207 23.15 -10.18 33.02
N SER A 208 23.71 -11.26 32.46
CA SER A 208 25.06 -11.35 31.90
C SER A 208 25.14 -11.01 30.40
N THR A 209 24.03 -10.66 29.74
CA THR A 209 24.02 -10.37 28.30
C THR A 209 24.89 -9.15 28.00
N LYS A 210 25.99 -9.37 27.26
CA LYS A 210 26.86 -8.30 26.74
C LYS A 210 26.23 -7.68 25.49
N TRP A 211 25.28 -6.77 25.69
CA TRP A 211 24.48 -6.18 24.61
C TRP A 211 25.29 -5.56 23.45
N GLY A 212 26.41 -4.90 23.76
CA GLY A 212 27.28 -4.31 22.74
C GLY A 212 27.81 -5.31 21.69
N LEU A 213 27.87 -6.60 22.00
CA LEU A 213 28.30 -7.63 21.04
C LEU A 213 27.27 -7.91 19.93
N TRP A 214 26.01 -7.52 20.15
CA TRP A 214 24.89 -7.81 19.26
C TRP A 214 24.55 -6.66 18.32
N GLN A 215 25.15 -5.47 18.51
CA GLN A 215 24.98 -4.36 17.58
C GLN A 215 25.49 -4.74 16.19
N GLY A 216 24.65 -4.56 15.17
CA GLY A 216 24.92 -5.01 13.79
C GLY A 216 24.77 -6.52 13.55
N ARG A 217 24.38 -7.28 14.58
CA ARG A 217 24.07 -8.73 14.54
C ARG A 217 22.73 -9.02 15.21
N GLU A 218 21.79 -8.09 15.12
CA GLU A 218 20.51 -8.16 15.83
C GLU A 218 19.73 -9.41 15.42
N GLU A 219 19.74 -9.80 14.13
CA GLU A 219 19.10 -11.04 13.67
C GLU A 219 19.67 -12.30 14.33
N HIS A 220 20.98 -12.35 14.56
CA HIS A 220 21.62 -13.49 15.20
C HIS A 220 21.23 -13.61 16.68
N TRP A 221 20.97 -12.49 17.35
CA TRP A 221 20.48 -12.51 18.73
C TRP A 221 19.09 -13.15 18.80
N TRP A 222 18.18 -12.77 17.89
CA TRP A 222 16.83 -13.35 17.83
C TRP A 222 16.86 -14.85 17.53
N MET A 223 17.67 -15.28 16.54
CA MET A 223 17.84 -16.70 16.21
C MET A 223 18.44 -17.47 17.40
N LYS A 224 19.46 -16.91 18.09
CA LYS A 224 20.02 -17.53 19.30
C LYS A 224 18.97 -17.73 20.40
N LYS A 225 17.92 -16.90 20.44
CA LYS A 225 16.80 -17.03 21.37
C LYS A 225 15.68 -17.97 20.88
N GLY A 226 15.95 -18.76 19.83
CA GLY A 226 15.07 -19.83 19.32
C GLY A 226 14.01 -19.35 18.32
N TRP A 227 14.06 -18.09 17.87
CA TRP A 227 12.97 -17.55 17.04
C TRP A 227 12.94 -18.06 15.60
N ASP A 228 13.97 -18.77 15.15
CA ASP A 228 14.02 -19.47 13.87
C ASP A 228 13.43 -20.89 13.91
N GLU A 229 13.17 -21.42 15.11
CA GLU A 229 12.54 -22.72 15.30
C GLU A 229 11.14 -22.76 14.69
N GLU A 230 10.73 -23.96 14.29
CA GLU A 230 9.39 -24.19 13.74
C GLU A 230 8.35 -24.22 14.86
N VAL A 231 7.27 -23.47 14.69
CA VAL A 231 6.20 -23.36 15.67
C VAL A 231 4.89 -23.88 15.09
N GLN A 232 4.33 -24.90 15.74
CA GLN A 232 3.01 -25.44 15.42
C GLN A 232 1.91 -24.75 16.24
N GLY A 233 0.68 -24.78 15.73
CA GLY A 233 -0.51 -24.34 16.48
C GLY A 233 -0.75 -22.82 16.53
N ILE A 234 0.04 -22.01 15.81
CA ILE A 234 -0.11 -20.54 15.76
C ILE A 234 -0.71 -20.03 14.43
N THR A 235 -1.21 -20.93 13.58
CA THR A 235 -1.63 -20.61 12.20
C THR A 235 -2.77 -19.59 12.12
N HIS A 236 -3.58 -19.46 13.17
CA HIS A 236 -4.66 -18.46 13.23
C HIS A 236 -4.15 -17.03 13.44
N LEU A 237 -2.95 -16.86 14.00
CA LEU A 237 -2.26 -15.56 14.16
C LEU A 237 -1.61 -15.10 12.84
N LEU A 238 -1.35 -16.03 11.92
CA LEU A 238 -0.63 -15.76 10.68
C LEU A 238 -1.55 -15.10 9.63
N PRO A 239 -1.00 -14.19 8.80
CA PRO A 239 -1.77 -13.47 7.80
C PRO A 239 -2.42 -14.41 6.78
N THR A 240 -3.57 -13.97 6.27
CA THR A 240 -4.42 -14.73 5.36
C THR A 240 -4.18 -14.33 3.90
N GLU A 241 -4.56 -15.20 2.96
CA GLU A 241 -4.56 -14.91 1.52
C GLU A 241 -5.39 -13.68 1.20
N ALA A 242 -4.96 -12.89 0.20
CA ALA A 242 -5.56 -11.59 -0.12
C ALA A 242 -7.10 -11.66 -0.30
N GLY A 243 -7.60 -12.66 -1.04
CA GLY A 243 -9.04 -12.86 -1.26
C GLY A 243 -9.82 -13.32 -0.02
N VAL A 244 -9.13 -13.70 1.06
CA VAL A 244 -9.74 -14.25 2.26
C VAL A 244 -9.75 -13.19 3.37
N ALA A 245 -10.95 -12.76 3.76
CA ALA A 245 -11.16 -11.85 4.88
C ALA A 245 -11.60 -12.59 6.15
N LYS A 246 -10.87 -13.65 6.52
CA LYS A 246 -11.16 -14.44 7.73
C LYS A 246 -11.10 -13.54 8.96
N ARG A 247 -12.18 -13.55 9.74
CA ARG A 247 -12.29 -12.79 10.99
C ARG A 247 -11.12 -13.07 11.94
N LEU A 248 -10.74 -12.04 12.67
CA LEU A 248 -9.81 -12.14 13.78
C LEU A 248 -10.45 -12.92 14.95
N PRO A 249 -9.62 -13.56 15.80
CA PRO A 249 -10.03 -13.99 17.13
C PRO A 249 -10.70 -12.87 17.93
N ASP A 250 -11.61 -13.23 18.83
CA ASP A 250 -12.48 -12.26 19.51
C ASP A 250 -11.72 -11.22 20.33
N GLU A 251 -10.60 -11.61 20.93
CA GLU A 251 -9.76 -10.70 21.73
C GLU A 251 -9.06 -9.64 20.86
N GLU A 252 -8.30 -10.06 19.84
CA GLU A 252 -7.69 -9.16 18.85
C GLU A 252 -8.73 -8.24 18.21
N ARG A 253 -9.88 -8.83 17.85
CA ARG A 253 -10.97 -8.12 17.20
C ARG A 253 -11.50 -6.99 18.06
N ARG A 254 -11.71 -7.22 19.36
CA ARG A 254 -12.20 -6.18 20.28
C ARG A 254 -11.22 -5.00 20.37
N LEU A 255 -9.93 -5.30 20.49
CA LEU A 255 -8.86 -4.30 20.57
C LEU A 255 -8.77 -3.49 19.27
N LEU A 256 -8.66 -4.16 18.12
CA LEU A 256 -8.44 -3.51 16.84
C LEU A 256 -9.68 -2.79 16.29
N LYS A 257 -10.89 -3.33 16.53
CA LYS A 257 -12.14 -2.68 16.07
C LYS A 257 -12.27 -1.28 16.66
N HIS A 258 -11.97 -1.11 17.95
CA HIS A 258 -12.10 0.19 18.61
C HIS A 258 -11.12 1.23 18.04
N CYS A 259 -9.86 0.84 17.77
CA CYS A 259 -8.85 1.73 17.20
C CYS A 259 -9.08 2.05 15.72
N LEU A 260 -9.44 1.04 14.92
CA LEU A 260 -9.53 1.18 13.46
C LEU A 260 -10.88 1.73 13.02
N PHE A 261 -11.95 1.38 13.72
CA PHE A 261 -13.33 1.74 13.38
C PHE A 261 -14.08 2.36 14.58
N PRO A 262 -13.57 3.48 15.16
CA PRO A 262 -14.30 4.18 16.20
C PRO A 262 -15.61 4.76 15.68
N VAL A 263 -16.62 4.86 16.54
CA VAL A 263 -17.95 5.40 16.18
C VAL A 263 -17.81 6.84 15.67
N GLY A 264 -18.50 7.16 14.57
CA GLY A 264 -18.47 8.49 13.95
C GLY A 264 -17.17 8.84 13.21
N HIS A 265 -16.21 7.93 13.14
CA HIS A 265 -14.99 8.14 12.35
C HIS A 265 -15.19 7.74 10.89
N ARG A 266 -14.56 8.47 9.96
CA ARG A 266 -14.69 8.26 8.50
C ARG A 266 -14.56 6.79 8.07
N ARG A 267 -13.55 6.09 8.58
CA ARG A 267 -13.32 4.66 8.26
C ARG A 267 -14.52 3.79 8.60
N SER A 268 -15.22 4.07 9.70
CA SER A 268 -16.41 3.35 10.15
C SER A 268 -17.60 3.63 9.25
N GLU A 269 -17.81 4.89 8.89
CA GLU A 269 -18.88 5.31 7.97
C GLU A 269 -18.70 4.67 6.59
N VAL A 270 -17.49 4.74 6.04
CA VAL A 270 -17.19 4.13 4.73
C VAL A 270 -17.33 2.62 4.81
N ALA A 271 -16.85 1.97 5.87
CA ALA A 271 -17.00 0.53 6.04
C ALA A 271 -18.48 0.09 6.11
N GLN A 272 -19.34 0.87 6.77
CA GLN A 272 -20.78 0.63 6.83
C GLN A 272 -21.43 0.76 5.45
N LEU A 273 -21.12 1.84 4.71
CA LEU A 273 -21.62 2.02 3.35
C LEU A 273 -21.16 0.86 2.43
N LEU A 274 -19.90 0.45 2.54
CA LEU A 274 -19.39 -0.69 1.76
C LEU A 274 -20.08 -2.02 2.09
N ALA A 275 -20.76 -2.14 3.23
CA ALA A 275 -21.55 -3.34 3.55
C ALA A 275 -22.89 -3.40 2.80
N GLU A 276 -23.33 -2.30 2.19
CA GLU A 276 -24.56 -2.23 1.38
C GLU A 276 -24.32 -2.66 -0.08
N VAL A 277 -23.06 -2.84 -0.47
CA VAL A 277 -22.65 -3.25 -1.82
C VAL A 277 -23.20 -4.63 -2.15
N GLN A 278 -23.83 -4.74 -3.32
CA GLN A 278 -24.38 -6.00 -3.81
C GLN A 278 -23.29 -6.87 -4.46
N PRO A 279 -23.41 -8.21 -4.39
CA PRO A 279 -22.54 -9.11 -5.14
C PRO A 279 -22.50 -8.78 -6.63
N GLY A 280 -21.33 -8.90 -7.25
CA GLY A 280 -21.12 -8.57 -8.67
C GLY A 280 -20.90 -7.08 -8.98
N ALA A 281 -20.88 -6.22 -7.95
CA ALA A 281 -20.45 -4.84 -8.12
C ALA A 281 -19.00 -4.74 -8.64
N ARG A 282 -18.69 -3.65 -9.33
CA ARG A 282 -17.34 -3.28 -9.78
C ARG A 282 -16.86 -2.06 -9.00
N HIS A 283 -15.55 -1.80 -9.01
CA HIS A 283 -14.94 -0.65 -8.32
C HIS A 283 -15.67 0.69 -8.55
N VAL A 284 -16.15 0.96 -9.78
CA VAL A 284 -16.92 2.18 -10.09
C VAL A 284 -18.25 2.27 -9.32
N ASP A 285 -18.90 1.14 -9.07
CA ASP A 285 -20.18 1.07 -8.36
C ASP A 285 -20.00 1.40 -6.86
N LEU A 286 -18.87 0.98 -6.25
CA LEU A 286 -18.49 1.44 -4.91
C LEU A 286 -18.29 2.95 -4.89
N CYS A 287 -17.62 3.50 -5.90
CA CYS A 287 -17.36 4.93 -6.00
C CYS A 287 -18.66 5.73 -6.15
N ASP A 288 -19.60 5.24 -6.96
CA ASP A 288 -20.94 5.83 -7.10
C ASP A 288 -21.71 5.81 -5.77
N LEU A 289 -21.69 4.68 -5.04
CA LEU A 289 -22.31 4.55 -3.73
C LEU A 289 -21.76 5.59 -2.75
N LEU A 290 -20.44 5.65 -2.62
CA LEU A 290 -19.75 6.56 -1.70
C LEU A 290 -20.00 8.03 -2.06
N ALA A 291 -19.95 8.38 -3.35
CA ALA A 291 -20.21 9.75 -3.80
C ALA A 291 -21.66 10.20 -3.56
N ARG A 292 -22.62 9.27 -3.46
CA ARG A 292 -24.04 9.56 -3.22
C ARG A 292 -24.41 9.63 -1.75
N ALA A 293 -23.63 8.99 -0.87
CA ALA A 293 -23.91 8.88 0.55
C ALA A 293 -24.05 10.26 1.24
N PRO A 294 -25.20 10.56 1.90
CA PRO A 294 -25.43 11.85 2.54
C PRO A 294 -24.36 12.22 3.58
N VAL A 295 -23.93 11.24 4.39
CA VAL A 295 -22.91 11.44 5.44
C VAL A 295 -21.55 11.86 4.86
N LEU A 296 -21.19 11.35 3.68
CA LEU A 296 -19.93 11.72 3.01
C LEU A 296 -20.06 13.06 2.30
N LYS A 297 -21.21 13.35 1.68
CA LYS A 297 -21.50 14.64 1.04
C LYS A 297 -21.50 15.80 2.02
N ALA A 298 -22.05 15.61 3.22
CA ALA A 298 -22.12 16.65 4.25
C ALA A 298 -20.78 16.97 4.91
N SER A 299 -19.72 16.21 4.60
CA SER A 299 -18.42 16.38 5.22
C SER A 299 -17.52 17.39 4.49
N GLU A 300 -16.41 17.77 5.12
CA GLU A 300 -15.40 18.64 4.52
C GLU A 300 -14.84 18.12 3.18
N SER A 301 -14.82 16.79 3.00
CA SER A 301 -14.38 16.15 1.75
C SER A 301 -15.51 15.97 0.74
N GLY A 302 -16.75 16.34 1.07
CA GLY A 302 -17.93 16.18 0.21
C GLY A 302 -17.75 16.77 -1.21
N PRO A 303 -17.26 18.01 -1.36
CA PRO A 303 -16.99 18.60 -2.68
C PRO A 303 -15.95 17.84 -3.50
N LEU A 304 -14.99 17.17 -2.86
CA LEU A 304 -14.07 16.28 -3.55
C LEU A 304 -14.80 14.98 -3.92
N LEU A 305 -15.42 14.32 -2.94
CA LEU A 305 -16.00 12.98 -3.09
C LEU A 305 -17.15 12.91 -4.12
N VAL A 306 -17.87 14.00 -4.36
CA VAL A 306 -18.91 14.04 -5.43
C VAL A 306 -18.32 13.88 -6.84
N THR A 307 -17.03 14.20 -7.02
CA THR A 307 -16.30 14.04 -8.29
C THR A 307 -15.64 12.67 -8.45
N LEU A 308 -15.63 11.85 -7.39
CA LEU A 308 -15.01 10.53 -7.34
C LEU A 308 -15.43 9.62 -8.52
N PRO A 309 -16.72 9.49 -8.89
CA PRO A 309 -17.11 8.57 -9.95
C PRO A 309 -16.64 9.03 -11.34
N ALA A 310 -16.62 10.34 -11.59
CA ALA A 310 -16.10 10.88 -12.84
C ALA A 310 -14.60 10.62 -12.96
N PHE A 311 -13.87 10.82 -11.85
CA PHE A 311 -12.44 10.52 -11.80
C PHE A 311 -12.17 9.03 -12.05
N THR A 312 -12.89 8.13 -11.37
CA THR A 312 -12.69 6.68 -11.51
C THR A 312 -12.92 6.22 -12.95
N ARG A 313 -13.99 6.70 -13.61
CA ARG A 313 -14.26 6.35 -15.02
C ARG A 313 -13.17 6.85 -15.97
N LEU A 314 -12.70 8.09 -15.79
CA LEU A 314 -11.61 8.66 -16.58
C LEU A 314 -10.30 7.88 -16.38
N ALA A 315 -9.94 7.60 -15.12
CA ALA A 315 -8.71 6.92 -14.77
C ALA A 315 -8.69 5.46 -15.25
N ASP A 316 -9.80 4.74 -15.10
CA ASP A 316 -9.95 3.36 -15.57
C ASP A 316 -9.89 3.31 -17.10
N ALA A 317 -10.65 4.16 -17.80
CA ALA A 317 -10.62 4.21 -19.26
C ALA A 317 -9.24 4.59 -19.81
N GLY A 318 -8.53 5.50 -19.13
CA GLY A 318 -7.16 5.86 -19.50
C GLY A 318 -6.19 4.68 -19.35
N MET A 319 -6.27 3.94 -18.24
CA MET A 319 -5.42 2.77 -18.01
C MET A 319 -5.76 1.60 -18.95
N ASP A 320 -7.04 1.41 -19.30
CA ASP A 320 -7.47 0.43 -20.30
C ASP A 320 -6.78 0.71 -21.66
N VAL A 321 -6.75 1.96 -22.11
CA VAL A 321 -6.03 2.34 -23.35
C VAL A 321 -4.52 2.17 -23.19
N MET A 322 -3.92 2.59 -22.08
CA MET A 322 -2.48 2.44 -21.85
C MET A 322 -2.05 0.97 -21.93
N ARG A 323 -2.82 0.04 -21.35
CA ARG A 323 -2.56 -1.40 -21.39
C ARG A 323 -2.75 -1.99 -22.78
N ALA A 324 -3.85 -1.64 -23.45
CA ALA A 324 -4.10 -2.09 -24.82
C ALA A 324 -2.99 -1.60 -25.78
N LEU A 325 -2.58 -0.34 -25.64
CA LEU A 325 -1.50 0.24 -26.42
C LEU A 325 -0.15 -0.43 -26.12
N TRP A 326 0.14 -0.70 -24.85
CA TRP A 326 1.34 -1.45 -24.47
C TRP A 326 1.37 -2.85 -25.10
N SER A 327 0.26 -3.57 -25.04
CA SER A 327 0.13 -4.89 -25.68
C SER A 327 0.33 -4.82 -27.19
N ALA A 328 -0.28 -3.84 -27.86
CA ALA A 328 -0.17 -3.66 -29.30
C ALA A 328 1.26 -3.28 -29.73
N VAL A 329 1.94 -2.42 -28.96
CA VAL A 329 3.37 -2.11 -29.17
C VAL A 329 4.23 -3.35 -28.96
N GLY A 330 3.91 -4.19 -27.97
CA GLY A 330 4.60 -5.44 -27.71
C GLY A 330 4.46 -6.48 -28.83
N ALA A 331 3.29 -6.54 -29.47
CA ALA A 331 3.04 -7.44 -30.59
C ALA A 331 3.75 -7.03 -31.90
N SER A 332 4.23 -5.78 -31.98
CA SER A 332 4.91 -5.28 -33.18
C SER A 332 6.30 -5.89 -33.34
N GLN A 333 6.61 -6.31 -34.57
CA GLN A 333 7.94 -6.80 -34.96
C GLN A 333 8.89 -5.65 -35.33
N GLU A 334 8.44 -4.40 -35.27
CA GLU A 334 9.22 -3.25 -35.69
C GLU A 334 10.19 -2.77 -34.60
N ALA A 335 11.48 -2.71 -34.91
CA ALA A 335 12.54 -2.35 -33.97
C ALA A 335 12.39 -0.94 -33.34
N ARG A 336 11.64 -0.04 -33.98
CA ARG A 336 11.35 1.32 -33.48
C ARG A 336 9.91 1.50 -33.00
N GLY A 337 9.18 0.39 -32.82
CA GLY A 337 7.76 0.39 -32.52
C GLY A 337 6.89 0.78 -33.72
N PRO A 338 5.58 0.45 -33.64
CA PRO A 338 4.63 0.60 -34.74
C PRO A 338 4.29 2.07 -35.04
N GLU A 339 3.84 2.33 -36.26
CA GLU A 339 3.30 3.65 -36.61
C GLU A 339 1.96 3.89 -35.92
N VAL A 340 1.69 5.16 -35.59
CA VAL A 340 0.41 5.56 -35.02
C VAL A 340 -0.76 5.23 -35.95
N ALA A 341 -0.56 5.25 -37.27
CA ALA A 341 -1.61 4.93 -38.24
C ALA A 341 -2.05 3.45 -38.15
N ASP A 342 -1.11 2.54 -37.95
CA ASP A 342 -1.37 1.11 -37.80
C ASP A 342 -2.09 0.83 -36.48
N LEU A 343 -1.58 1.41 -35.38
CA LEU A 343 -2.22 1.33 -34.07
C LEU A 343 -3.64 1.95 -34.07
N ALA A 344 -3.83 3.06 -34.78
CA ALA A 344 -5.13 3.72 -34.91
C ALA A 344 -6.16 2.87 -35.66
N SER A 345 -5.72 1.87 -36.42
CA SER A 345 -6.58 0.93 -37.16
C SER A 345 -6.77 -0.39 -36.41
N ALA A 346 -6.04 -0.61 -35.31
CA ALA A 346 -6.11 -1.83 -34.52
C ALA A 346 -7.47 -1.97 -33.81
N PRO A 347 -8.22 -3.07 -34.02
CA PRO A 347 -9.54 -3.28 -33.43
C PRO A 347 -9.54 -3.22 -31.89
N GLU A 348 -8.51 -3.76 -31.25
CA GLU A 348 -8.34 -3.83 -29.80
C GLU A 348 -8.22 -2.45 -29.13
N LEU A 349 -7.84 -1.42 -29.89
CA LEU A 349 -7.70 -0.04 -29.40
C LEU A 349 -8.99 0.78 -29.56
N GLN A 350 -9.87 0.43 -30.49
CA GLN A 350 -11.04 1.26 -30.83
C GLN A 350 -11.99 1.46 -29.64
N HIS A 351 -12.35 0.36 -28.97
CA HIS A 351 -13.30 0.41 -27.86
C HIS A 351 -12.73 1.13 -26.62
N PRO A 352 -11.50 0.83 -26.14
CA PRO A 352 -10.86 1.60 -25.08
C PRO A 352 -10.77 3.10 -25.38
N LEU A 353 -10.37 3.46 -26.61
CA LEU A 353 -10.25 4.87 -27.02
C LEU A 353 -11.59 5.61 -26.99
N SER A 354 -12.65 4.99 -27.51
CA SER A 354 -14.02 5.50 -27.42
C SER A 354 -14.43 5.78 -25.97
N ARG A 355 -14.22 4.81 -25.07
CA ARG A 355 -14.56 4.94 -23.64
C ARG A 355 -13.76 6.05 -22.95
N LEU A 356 -12.49 6.23 -23.33
CA LEU A 356 -11.67 7.31 -22.80
C LEU A 356 -12.19 8.68 -23.25
N THR A 357 -12.56 8.84 -24.53
CA THR A 357 -13.15 10.10 -25.03
C THR A 357 -14.50 10.40 -24.35
N GLU A 358 -15.36 9.40 -24.19
CA GLU A 358 -16.64 9.57 -23.48
C GLU A 358 -16.42 10.01 -22.02
N SER A 359 -15.55 9.31 -21.29
CA SER A 359 -15.23 9.63 -19.90
C SER A 359 -14.57 11.01 -19.75
N SER A 360 -13.78 11.42 -20.75
CA SER A 360 -13.16 12.74 -20.83
C SER A 360 -14.18 13.87 -21.04
N ARG A 361 -15.17 13.65 -21.91
CA ARG A 361 -16.28 14.59 -22.10
C ARG A 361 -17.12 14.71 -20.83
N ALA A 362 -17.43 13.58 -20.19
CA ALA A 362 -18.17 13.55 -18.92
C ALA A 362 -17.41 14.27 -17.79
N TRP A 363 -16.08 14.15 -17.75
CA TRP A 363 -15.24 14.90 -16.81
C TRP A 363 -15.31 16.41 -17.04
N ASN A 364 -15.16 16.85 -18.30
CA ASN A 364 -15.16 18.27 -18.68
C ASN A 364 -16.54 18.94 -18.57
N ALA A 365 -17.63 18.17 -18.66
CA ALA A 365 -18.98 18.70 -18.51
C ALA A 365 -19.29 19.17 -17.07
N ARG A 366 -18.43 18.83 -16.10
CA ARG A 366 -18.62 19.18 -14.70
C ARG A 366 -17.86 20.45 -14.33
N ALA A 367 -18.53 21.40 -13.69
CA ALA A 367 -17.87 22.61 -13.21
C ALA A 367 -16.96 22.35 -12.00
N ASP A 368 -17.34 21.40 -11.13
CA ASP A 368 -16.63 21.11 -9.86
C ASP A 368 -15.26 20.44 -10.06
N THR A 369 -15.02 19.79 -11.19
CA THR A 369 -13.72 19.17 -11.52
C THR A 369 -12.66 20.20 -11.90
N SER A 370 -13.07 21.34 -12.49
CA SER A 370 -12.17 22.40 -12.94
C SER A 370 -11.46 23.13 -11.80
N THR A 371 -12.04 23.11 -10.60
CA THR A 371 -11.51 23.80 -9.42
C THR A 371 -10.61 22.92 -8.54
N LEU A 372 -10.40 21.65 -8.90
CA LEU A 372 -9.61 20.71 -8.10
C LEU A 372 -8.09 21.00 -8.26
N PRO A 373 -7.37 21.45 -7.23
CA PRO A 373 -5.95 21.83 -7.38
C PRO A 373 -5.04 20.66 -7.79
N ALA A 374 -5.36 19.44 -7.35
CA ALA A 374 -4.65 18.22 -7.75
C ALA A 374 -5.18 17.60 -9.06
N GLY A 375 -6.18 18.21 -9.69
CA GLY A 375 -6.85 17.71 -10.89
C GLY A 375 -6.25 18.17 -12.22
N ILE A 376 -5.15 18.93 -12.21
CA ILE A 376 -4.56 19.53 -13.43
C ILE A 376 -4.25 18.46 -14.48
N ALA A 377 -3.60 17.35 -14.10
CA ALA A 377 -3.29 16.27 -15.04
C ALA A 377 -4.57 15.58 -15.57
N ALA A 378 -5.58 15.37 -14.72
CA ALA A 378 -6.86 14.81 -15.15
C ALA A 378 -7.57 15.72 -16.16
N MET A 379 -7.59 17.02 -15.89
CA MET A 379 -8.16 18.04 -16.77
C MET A 379 -7.40 18.14 -18.10
N ALA A 380 -6.07 18.08 -18.08
CA ALA A 380 -5.24 18.09 -19.27
C ALA A 380 -5.52 16.87 -20.16
N LEU A 381 -5.56 15.67 -19.57
CA LEU A 381 -5.94 14.43 -20.28
C LEU A 381 -7.34 14.57 -20.88
N ALA A 382 -8.33 14.91 -20.04
CA ALA A 382 -9.72 14.99 -20.48
C ALA A 382 -9.90 16.03 -21.61
N SER A 383 -9.23 17.18 -21.52
CA SER A 383 -9.28 18.21 -22.56
C SER A 383 -8.65 17.73 -23.87
N ALA A 384 -7.46 17.12 -23.82
CA ALA A 384 -6.78 16.60 -25.01
C ALA A 384 -7.59 15.48 -25.69
N MET A 385 -8.21 14.60 -24.90
CA MET A 385 -9.00 13.50 -25.42
C MET A 385 -10.37 13.92 -25.96
N ALA A 386 -10.97 14.98 -25.41
CA ALA A 386 -12.24 15.51 -25.89
C ALA A 386 -12.11 16.25 -27.23
N THR A 387 -10.94 16.84 -27.51
CA THR A 387 -10.67 17.59 -28.76
C THR A 387 -10.17 16.71 -29.91
N ALA A 388 -9.54 15.57 -29.60
CA ALA A 388 -9.07 14.62 -30.60
C ALA A 388 -10.23 13.98 -31.39
N ARG A 389 -10.21 14.13 -32.71
CA ARG A 389 -11.29 13.76 -33.64
C ARG A 389 -11.13 12.39 -34.28
N SER A 390 -9.93 11.81 -34.22
CA SER A 390 -9.62 10.49 -34.80
C SER A 390 -8.84 9.62 -33.81
N PRO A 391 -8.88 8.28 -33.94
CA PRO A 391 -8.09 7.37 -33.12
C PRO A 391 -6.58 7.70 -33.14
N GLY A 392 -6.03 8.10 -34.29
CA GLY A 392 -4.63 8.52 -34.39
C GLY A 392 -4.32 9.81 -33.63
N GLU A 393 -5.23 10.79 -33.60
CA GLU A 393 -5.08 11.99 -32.75
C GLU A 393 -5.19 11.66 -31.27
N GLN A 394 -6.10 10.74 -30.92
CA GLN A 394 -6.31 10.27 -29.57
C GLN A 394 -5.06 9.56 -29.01
N LEU A 395 -4.46 8.66 -29.80
CA LEU A 395 -3.20 7.99 -29.44
C LEU A 395 -2.04 8.97 -29.28
N ARG A 396 -1.90 9.96 -30.19
CA ARG A 396 -0.86 11.00 -30.05
C ARG A 396 -1.07 11.85 -28.80
N SER A 397 -2.32 12.19 -28.49
CA SER A 397 -2.68 12.99 -27.31
C SER A 397 -2.38 12.23 -26.03
N LEU A 398 -2.76 10.96 -25.95
CA LEU A 398 -2.45 10.09 -24.82
C LEU A 398 -0.95 9.90 -24.63
N ALA A 399 -0.20 9.64 -25.70
CA ALA A 399 1.26 9.46 -25.62
C ALA A 399 1.98 10.72 -25.15
N ARG A 400 1.58 11.90 -25.64
CA ARG A 400 2.10 13.18 -25.15
C ARG A 400 1.73 13.41 -23.68
N HIS A 401 0.49 13.10 -23.29
CA HIS A 401 0.05 13.20 -21.91
C HIS A 401 0.89 12.32 -20.98
N HIS A 402 1.11 11.06 -21.36
CA HIS A 402 1.97 10.11 -20.64
C HIS A 402 3.40 10.65 -20.49
N GLU A 403 3.95 11.24 -21.55
CA GLU A 403 5.31 11.80 -21.51
C GLU A 403 5.42 13.03 -20.59
N LEU A 404 4.41 13.91 -20.62
CA LEU A 404 4.41 15.18 -19.86
C LEU A 404 4.04 14.99 -18.39
N HIS A 405 3.02 14.19 -18.11
CA HIS A 405 2.43 14.05 -16.79
C HIS A 405 2.74 12.71 -16.12
N GLY A 406 3.14 11.70 -16.90
CA GLY A 406 3.45 10.38 -16.37
C GLY A 406 4.65 10.40 -15.42
N GLY A 407 4.48 9.81 -14.24
CA GLY A 407 5.53 9.61 -13.25
C GLY A 407 6.10 8.18 -13.25
N GLY A 408 7.34 8.04 -12.80
CA GLY A 408 8.01 6.73 -12.70
C GLY A 408 8.56 6.24 -14.03
N LEU A 409 8.52 4.93 -14.25
CA LEU A 409 8.98 4.29 -15.48
C LEU A 409 8.01 4.62 -16.63
N ARG A 410 8.48 5.37 -17.63
CA ARG A 410 7.72 5.67 -18.84
C ARG A 410 7.66 4.43 -19.71
N TRP A 411 6.47 4.09 -20.19
CA TRP A 411 6.22 2.86 -20.95
C TRP A 411 6.63 3.03 -22.41
N PHE A 412 6.29 4.17 -22.99
CA PHE A 412 6.56 4.48 -24.38
C PHE A 412 6.68 5.99 -24.58
N ARG A 413 7.17 6.40 -25.76
CA ARG A 413 7.18 7.79 -26.21
C ARG A 413 6.74 7.92 -27.65
N LEU A 414 6.19 9.08 -28.00
CA LEU A 414 5.86 9.41 -29.38
C LEU A 414 7.09 10.03 -30.07
N ARG A 415 7.60 9.40 -31.13
CA ARG A 415 8.71 9.95 -31.93
C ARG A 415 8.45 9.75 -33.42
N GLN A 416 8.52 10.83 -34.19
CA GLN A 416 8.35 10.79 -35.66
C GLN A 416 7.11 10.03 -36.14
N GLY A 417 5.99 10.14 -35.41
CA GLY A 417 4.73 9.45 -35.76
C GLY A 417 4.65 7.97 -35.33
N ARG A 418 5.65 7.47 -34.60
CA ARG A 418 5.73 6.11 -34.06
C ARG A 418 5.66 6.11 -32.54
N ILE A 419 5.17 5.01 -31.97
CA ILE A 419 5.15 4.78 -30.53
C ILE A 419 6.31 3.84 -30.17
N GLU A 420 7.41 4.42 -29.68
CA GLU A 420 8.62 3.68 -29.29
C GLU A 420 8.47 3.13 -27.86
N PRO A 421 8.63 1.81 -27.62
CA PRO A 421 8.67 1.26 -26.27
C PRO A 421 9.93 1.73 -25.53
N LEU A 422 9.79 2.00 -24.23
CA LEU A 422 10.88 2.42 -23.33
C LEU A 422 11.16 1.40 -22.22
N LEU A 423 10.29 0.39 -22.07
CA LEU A 423 10.47 -0.71 -21.14
C LEU A 423 10.63 -2.03 -21.92
N PRO A 424 11.31 -3.04 -21.34
CA PRO A 424 11.23 -4.40 -21.85
C PRO A 424 9.77 -4.91 -21.74
N GLN A 425 9.36 -5.76 -22.69
CA GLN A 425 7.97 -6.25 -22.80
C GLN A 425 7.46 -7.02 -21.57
N ASN A 426 8.37 -7.40 -20.66
CA ASN A 426 8.10 -8.17 -19.46
C ASN A 426 7.73 -7.27 -18.25
N GLY A 427 7.72 -5.93 -18.41
CA GLY A 427 7.87 -5.00 -17.28
C GLY A 427 6.77 -3.95 -17.06
N ALA A 428 5.59 -4.03 -17.70
CA ALA A 428 4.56 -3.01 -17.49
C ALA A 428 3.72 -3.25 -16.22
N ALA A 429 4.24 -2.81 -15.07
CA ALA A 429 3.50 -2.79 -13.81
C ALA A 429 3.21 -1.34 -13.36
N ALA A 430 2.22 -0.69 -13.96
CA ALA A 430 1.67 0.56 -13.43
C ALA A 430 0.45 0.22 -12.60
N SER A 431 0.45 0.66 -11.34
CA SER A 431 -0.69 0.47 -10.46
C SER A 431 -1.90 1.23 -11.00
N LEU A 432 -3.06 0.58 -11.03
CA LEU A 432 -4.34 1.26 -11.24
C LEU A 432 -4.53 2.41 -10.22
N TYR A 433 -5.37 3.37 -10.54
CA TYR A 433 -5.75 4.48 -9.65
C TYR A 433 -6.83 4.06 -8.64
N ARG A 434 -6.72 2.84 -8.12
CA ARG A 434 -7.59 2.33 -7.06
C ARG A 434 -7.25 3.02 -5.75
N PHE A 435 -8.29 3.31 -4.97
CA PHE A 435 -8.17 3.91 -3.64
C PHE A 435 -7.97 2.82 -2.59
N ARG A 436 -7.79 3.25 -1.34
CA ARG A 436 -7.65 2.37 -0.16
C ARG A 436 -8.97 1.67 0.25
N LEU A 437 -9.86 1.39 -0.69
CA LEU A 437 -11.15 0.73 -0.43
C LEU A 437 -10.97 -0.75 -0.14
N TRP A 438 -10.16 -1.46 -0.94
CA TRP A 438 -9.82 -2.85 -0.67
C TRP A 438 -9.23 -3.07 0.74
N PRO A 439 -8.16 -2.36 1.15
CA PRO A 439 -7.59 -2.55 2.48
C PRO A 439 -8.58 -2.16 3.59
N LEU A 440 -9.34 -1.06 3.41
CA LEU A 440 -10.37 -0.67 4.38
C LEU A 440 -11.45 -1.75 4.53
N ALA A 441 -11.98 -2.26 3.42
CA ALA A 441 -12.99 -3.30 3.40
C ALA A 441 -12.47 -4.59 4.05
N ARG A 442 -11.20 -4.94 3.83
CA ARG A 442 -10.60 -6.15 4.39
C ARG A 442 -10.46 -6.04 5.90
N LEU A 443 -9.89 -4.93 6.36
CA LEU A 443 -9.76 -4.66 7.80
C LEU A 443 -11.12 -4.61 8.48
N ALA A 444 -12.14 -4.03 7.83
CA ALA A 444 -13.50 -3.95 8.38
C ALA A 444 -14.14 -5.35 8.55
N ALA A 445 -13.99 -6.22 7.55
CA ALA A 445 -14.45 -7.60 7.62
C ALA A 445 -13.70 -8.39 8.72
N GLN A 446 -12.37 -8.31 8.74
CA GLN A 446 -11.53 -9.03 9.69
C GLN A 446 -11.78 -8.58 11.14
N CYS A 447 -11.95 -7.27 11.37
CA CYS A 447 -12.27 -6.70 12.68
C CYS A 447 -13.76 -6.83 13.05
N GLY A 448 -14.61 -7.39 12.19
CA GLY A 448 -16.06 -7.46 12.44
C GLY A 448 -16.71 -6.09 12.61
N ALA A 449 -16.19 -5.06 11.94
CA ALA A 449 -16.76 -3.73 11.88
C ALA A 449 -17.92 -3.65 10.88
N ALA A 450 -17.81 -4.37 9.75
CA ALA A 450 -18.81 -4.39 8.69
C ALA A 450 -18.73 -5.70 7.87
N ARG A 451 -19.80 -6.05 7.14
CA ARG A 451 -19.83 -7.22 6.24
C ARG A 451 -19.52 -6.77 4.81
N THR A 452 -18.24 -6.73 4.47
CA THR A 452 -17.73 -6.05 3.26
C THR A 452 -17.22 -6.99 2.18
N GLN A 453 -17.65 -8.27 2.16
CA GLN A 453 -17.15 -9.26 1.18
C GLN A 453 -17.43 -8.84 -0.26
N ALA A 454 -18.67 -8.43 -0.57
CA ALA A 454 -19.01 -7.96 -1.92
C ALA A 454 -18.17 -6.74 -2.33
N ALA A 455 -17.89 -5.82 -1.40
CA ALA A 455 -17.00 -4.69 -1.65
C ALA A 455 -15.54 -5.09 -1.83
N LEU A 456 -15.08 -6.15 -1.16
CA LEU A 456 -13.74 -6.72 -1.39
C LEU A 456 -13.63 -7.25 -2.80
N ASP A 457 -14.55 -8.13 -3.20
CA ASP A 457 -14.56 -8.74 -4.53
C ASP A 457 -14.60 -7.66 -5.62
N ALA A 458 -15.41 -6.61 -5.42
CA ALA A 458 -15.52 -5.48 -6.34
C ALA A 458 -14.27 -4.57 -6.38
N ALA A 459 -13.47 -4.56 -5.31
CA ALA A 459 -12.24 -3.78 -5.19
C ALA A 459 -10.98 -4.58 -5.52
N VAL A 460 -11.07 -5.92 -5.64
CA VAL A 460 -9.97 -6.79 -6.09
C VAL A 460 -9.66 -6.48 -7.56
N ASN A 461 -8.38 -6.31 -7.84
CA ASN A 461 -7.87 -6.35 -9.20
C ASN A 461 -7.70 -7.82 -9.59
N HIS A 462 -8.39 -8.28 -10.64
CA HIS A 462 -8.11 -9.60 -11.23
C HIS A 462 -6.74 -9.68 -11.94
N ASP A 463 -5.99 -8.58 -12.04
CA ASP A 463 -4.75 -8.52 -12.84
C ASP A 463 -3.45 -8.28 -12.04
N ASP A 464 -3.49 -8.20 -10.70
CA ASP A 464 -2.27 -8.00 -9.89
C ASP A 464 -1.58 -9.31 -9.46
N GLU A 465 -1.89 -10.44 -10.13
CA GLU A 465 -0.97 -11.59 -10.25
C GLU A 465 0.18 -11.27 -11.22
N ALA A 466 0.75 -10.07 -11.13
CA ALA A 466 2.13 -9.89 -11.50
C ALA A 466 2.95 -10.70 -10.49
N THR A 467 3.09 -11.98 -10.80
CA THR A 467 4.25 -12.76 -10.41
C THR A 467 5.46 -11.83 -10.50
N ASP A 468 6.23 -11.84 -9.42
CA ASP A 468 7.47 -11.09 -9.25
C ASP A 468 8.58 -11.69 -10.18
N ALA A 469 8.21 -11.98 -11.43
CA ALA A 469 9.02 -12.40 -12.56
C ALA A 469 9.55 -11.14 -13.24
N GLY A 470 10.55 -10.55 -12.62
CA GLY A 470 11.26 -9.38 -13.11
C GLY A 470 12.65 -9.33 -12.49
N ASP A 471 13.62 -9.67 -13.33
CA ASP A 471 15.07 -9.54 -13.25
C ASP A 471 15.84 -10.44 -12.25
N GLU A 472 16.14 -11.64 -12.74
CA GLU A 472 17.51 -12.18 -12.68
C GLU A 472 18.46 -11.19 -13.39
N THR A 473 19.26 -10.48 -12.60
CA THR A 473 20.72 -10.24 -12.81
C THR A 473 21.33 -9.60 -11.57
#